data_AF-A0A916DEP2-F1
#
_entry.id   AF-A0A916DEP2-F1
#
_cell.length_a   1.000
_cell.length_b   1.000
_cell.length_c   1.000
_cell.angle_alpha   90.00
_cell.angle_beta   90.00
_cell.angle_gamma   90.00
#
_symmetry.space_group_name_H-M   'P 1'
#
loop_
_entity.id
_entity.type
_entity.pdbx_description
1 polymer ?
#
loop_
_entity_poly.entity_id
_entity_poly.type
_entity_poly.pdbx_seq_one_letter_code
_entity_poly.pdbx_strand_id
1 'polypeptide(L)'
;GGTYYVHELEVLRDGLAALRGKPITDAELNASIRVYNENRAAIRDLYAYRAEKPWQAPTSEVYLLLRAGMLLPPEDHTKLVREYIAEVDRLPRPKRDNARVVINGSFCEQPPLGLIKSIEMAGCYIVDDDFMLVTRWLLDDVPSDGNPLEDLSKAFLHRSASTAAKYDEKREDKGQFLLKQVKTGGAEGVIFAAPSFCDPALLERPMLQDVLSKHGVPHTAFKFAENTGQMAPIREQAGTFADSIKLWNAA
;
A
#
# COMPACT_ATOMS: atom_id res chain seq x y z
N GLY A 1 15.13 17.25 11.30
CA GLY A 1 14.56 16.44 10.22
C GLY A 1 14.55 17.20 8.90
N GLY A 2 13.68 18.20 8.77
CA GLY A 2 13.43 18.90 7.50
C GLY A 2 14.67 19.44 6.78
N THR A 3 15.50 20.26 7.45
CA THR A 3 16.70 20.86 6.84
C THR A 3 17.69 19.83 6.31
N TYR A 4 17.96 18.77 7.08
CA TYR A 4 18.82 17.67 6.64
C TYR A 4 18.26 17.00 5.38
N TYR A 5 16.96 16.68 5.36
CA TYR A 5 16.37 15.99 4.22
C TYR A 5 16.28 16.86 2.96
N VAL A 6 16.02 18.17 3.11
CA VAL A 6 16.12 19.12 1.99
C VAL A 6 17.52 19.11 1.39
N HIS A 7 18.56 19.14 2.24
CA HIS A 7 19.94 19.08 1.77
C HIS A 7 20.26 17.78 1.01
N GLU A 8 19.81 16.62 1.51
CA GLU A 8 19.99 15.34 0.79
C GLU A 8 19.26 15.35 -0.58
N LEU A 9 18.06 15.95 -0.66
CA LEU A 9 17.33 16.12 -1.91
C LEU A 9 18.06 17.09 -2.87
N GLU A 10 18.71 18.13 -2.36
CA GLU A 10 19.56 19.02 -3.16
C GLU A 10 20.76 18.28 -3.74
N VAL A 11 21.46 17.48 -2.92
CA VAL A 11 22.58 16.64 -3.39
C VAL A 11 22.12 15.68 -4.48
N LEU A 12 20.95 15.06 -4.32
CA LEU A 12 20.37 14.18 -5.34
C LEU A 12 20.03 14.96 -6.63
N ARG A 13 19.40 16.13 -6.51
CA ARG A 13 19.06 17.01 -7.65
C ARG A 13 20.32 17.37 -8.43
N ASP A 14 21.39 17.76 -7.74
CA ASP A 14 22.64 18.20 -8.35
C ASP A 14 23.37 17.03 -9.01
N GLY A 15 23.38 15.85 -8.37
CA GLY A 15 23.93 14.62 -8.96
C GLY A 15 23.21 14.22 -10.25
N LEU A 16 21.87 14.25 -10.25
CA LEU A 16 21.06 13.97 -11.46
C LEU A 16 21.23 15.05 -12.53
N ALA A 17 21.37 16.32 -12.15
CA ALA A 17 21.65 17.42 -13.06
C ALA A 17 23.00 17.24 -13.78
N ALA A 18 24.03 16.80 -13.05
CA ALA A 18 25.34 16.48 -13.61
C ALA A 18 25.24 15.31 -14.61
N LEU A 19 24.54 14.23 -14.26
CA LEU A 19 24.34 13.08 -15.15
C LEU A 19 23.58 13.43 -16.43
N ARG A 20 22.55 14.30 -16.35
CA ARG A 20 21.78 14.75 -17.54
C ARG A 20 22.48 15.85 -18.35
N GLY A 21 23.56 16.44 -17.83
CA GLY A 21 24.31 17.54 -18.46
C GLY A 21 23.60 18.90 -18.46
N LYS A 22 22.55 19.09 -17.65
CA LYS A 22 21.85 20.39 -17.51
C LYS A 22 21.19 20.53 -16.13
N PRO A 23 21.06 21.77 -15.59
CA PRO A 23 20.39 22.01 -14.33
C PRO A 23 18.96 21.43 -14.29
N ILE A 24 18.52 20.98 -13.11
CA ILE A 24 17.11 20.65 -12.84
C ILE A 24 16.51 21.84 -12.09
N THR A 25 15.58 22.53 -12.73
CA THR A 25 14.97 23.75 -12.18
C THR A 25 13.81 23.44 -11.25
N ASP A 26 13.51 24.35 -10.33
CA ASP A 26 12.33 24.23 -9.46
C ASP A 26 11.03 24.19 -10.28
N ALA A 27 10.98 24.88 -11.42
CA ALA A 27 9.84 24.83 -12.34
C ALA A 27 9.63 23.43 -12.95
N GLU A 28 10.70 22.74 -13.33
CA GLU A 28 10.65 21.33 -13.80
C GLU A 28 10.17 20.39 -12.68
N LEU A 29 10.68 20.57 -11.45
CA LEU A 29 10.26 19.75 -10.30
C LEU A 29 8.79 19.97 -9.96
N ASN A 30 8.34 21.23 -9.91
CA ASN A 30 6.95 21.59 -9.67
C ASN A 30 6.02 21.05 -10.76
N ALA A 31 6.46 21.04 -12.03
CA ALA A 31 5.72 20.39 -13.10
C ALA A 31 5.61 18.87 -12.88
N SER A 32 6.70 18.21 -12.51
CA SER A 32 6.69 16.78 -12.18
C SER A 32 5.78 16.47 -10.98
N ILE A 33 5.83 17.29 -9.92
CA ILE A 33 4.96 17.15 -8.75
C ILE A 33 3.47 17.16 -9.15
N ARG A 34 3.05 18.03 -10.08
CA ARG A 34 1.66 18.03 -10.58
C ARG A 34 1.28 16.70 -11.23
N VAL A 35 2.15 16.17 -12.10
CA VAL A 35 1.92 14.86 -12.75
C VAL A 35 1.82 13.73 -11.70
N TYR A 36 2.70 13.72 -10.70
CA TYR A 36 2.64 12.74 -9.62
C TYR A 36 1.42 12.91 -8.70
N ASN A 37 0.92 14.13 -8.51
CA ASN A 37 -0.32 14.35 -7.76
C ASN A 37 -1.55 13.82 -8.52
N GLU A 38 -1.61 14.01 -9.84
CA GLU A 38 -2.65 13.41 -10.68
C GLU A 38 -2.62 11.88 -10.61
N ASN A 39 -1.42 11.30 -10.65
CA ASN A 39 -1.25 9.86 -10.50
C ASN A 39 -1.68 9.37 -9.11
N ARG A 40 -1.27 10.07 -8.06
CA ARG A 40 -1.66 9.75 -6.68
C ARG A 40 -3.18 9.82 -6.50
N ALA A 41 -3.83 10.82 -7.08
CA ALA A 41 -5.28 10.92 -7.08
C ALA A 41 -5.94 9.70 -7.75
N ALA A 42 -5.46 9.30 -8.94
CA ALA A 42 -5.98 8.12 -9.62
C ALA A 42 -5.76 6.81 -8.82
N ILE A 43 -4.62 6.67 -8.13
CA ILE A 43 -4.37 5.51 -7.25
C ILE A 43 -5.28 5.54 -6.02
N ARG A 44 -5.53 6.72 -5.42
CA ARG A 44 -6.51 6.85 -4.32
C ARG A 44 -7.92 6.45 -4.79
N ASP A 45 -8.33 6.89 -5.98
CA ASP A 45 -9.60 6.50 -6.59
C ASP A 45 -9.68 4.97 -6.80
N LEU A 46 -8.60 4.34 -7.28
CA LEU A 46 -8.51 2.89 -7.46
C LEU A 46 -8.68 2.12 -6.14
N TYR A 47 -8.02 2.57 -5.06
CA TYR A 47 -8.12 1.90 -3.76
C TYR A 47 -9.47 2.13 -3.09
N ALA A 48 -10.07 3.32 -3.24
CA ALA A 48 -11.44 3.56 -2.81
C ALA A 48 -12.42 2.63 -3.56
N TYR A 49 -12.28 2.52 -4.89
CA TYR A 49 -13.06 1.62 -5.73
C TYR A 49 -12.89 0.15 -5.32
N ARG A 50 -11.65 -0.29 -5.08
CA ARG A 50 -11.36 -1.66 -4.62
C ARG A 50 -11.93 -1.94 -3.24
N ALA A 51 -11.87 -1.00 -2.31
CA ALA A 51 -12.51 -1.15 -1.01
C ALA A 51 -14.04 -1.27 -1.18
N GLU A 52 -14.67 -0.42 -1.98
CA GLU A 52 -16.13 -0.48 -2.19
C GLU A 52 -16.56 -1.77 -2.90
N LYS A 53 -15.88 -2.13 -4.00
CA LYS A 53 -16.21 -3.23 -4.90
C LYS A 53 -15.03 -4.20 -5.08
N PRO A 54 -14.57 -4.91 -4.05
CA PRO A 54 -13.36 -5.75 -4.13
C PRO A 54 -13.51 -6.93 -5.10
N TRP A 55 -14.74 -7.37 -5.39
CA TRP A 55 -14.99 -8.37 -6.43
C TRP A 55 -14.79 -7.85 -7.85
N GLN A 56 -14.87 -6.53 -8.06
CA GLN A 56 -14.58 -5.90 -9.33
C GLN A 56 -13.11 -5.55 -9.52
N ALA A 57 -12.37 -5.30 -8.44
CA ALA A 57 -10.93 -5.05 -8.50
C ALA A 57 -10.13 -6.07 -7.68
N PRO A 58 -10.00 -7.34 -8.16
CA PRO A 58 -9.14 -8.32 -7.54
C PRO A 58 -7.72 -7.78 -7.38
N THR A 59 -7.13 -8.08 -6.24
CA THR A 59 -5.77 -7.67 -5.86
C THR A 59 -4.74 -8.24 -6.79
N SER A 60 -4.97 -9.45 -7.32
CA SER A 60 -4.10 -10.04 -8.33
C SER A 60 -4.04 -9.23 -9.64
N GLU A 61 -5.04 -8.40 -9.94
CA GLU A 61 -5.02 -7.43 -11.05
C GLU A 61 -4.43 -6.08 -10.60
N VAL A 62 -4.92 -5.53 -9.48
CA VAL A 62 -4.46 -4.24 -8.94
C VAL A 62 -2.96 -4.24 -8.64
N TYR A 63 -2.42 -5.37 -8.15
CA TYR A 63 -0.99 -5.57 -7.94
C TYR A 63 -0.19 -5.41 -9.24
N LEU A 64 -0.66 -6.02 -10.35
CA LEU A 64 0.01 -5.91 -11.64
C LEU A 64 -0.08 -4.49 -12.21
N LEU A 65 -1.23 -3.84 -12.03
CA LEU A 65 -1.46 -2.45 -12.43
C LEU A 65 -0.48 -1.51 -11.70
N LEU A 66 -0.39 -1.59 -10.37
CA LEU A 66 0.58 -0.79 -9.60
C LEU A 66 2.03 -1.10 -9.97
N ARG A 67 2.34 -2.38 -10.24
CA ARG A 67 3.69 -2.79 -10.65
C ARG A 67 4.07 -2.20 -12.01
N ALA A 68 3.12 -2.03 -12.92
CA ALA A 68 3.36 -1.34 -14.20
C ALA A 68 3.72 0.15 -13.99
N GLY A 69 3.12 0.81 -12.99
CA GLY A 69 3.45 2.19 -12.61
C GLY A 69 4.90 2.42 -12.14
N MET A 70 5.65 1.35 -11.84
CA MET A 70 7.09 1.46 -11.54
C MET A 70 7.99 1.52 -12.77
N LEU A 71 7.44 1.25 -13.95
CA LEU A 71 8.18 1.15 -15.20
C LEU A 71 7.71 2.16 -16.25
N LEU A 72 6.46 2.64 -16.12
CA LEU A 72 5.84 3.56 -17.06
C LEU A 72 5.98 5.02 -16.62
N PRO A 73 5.94 5.97 -17.57
CA PRO A 73 5.71 7.38 -17.23
C PRO A 73 4.43 7.55 -16.39
N PRO A 74 4.44 8.44 -15.39
CA PRO A 74 3.31 8.60 -14.47
C PRO A 74 2.02 9.05 -15.17
N GLU A 75 2.09 9.83 -16.24
CA GLU A 75 0.95 10.23 -17.08
C GLU A 75 0.29 9.01 -17.77
N ASP A 76 1.09 8.09 -18.31
CA ASP A 76 0.60 6.88 -18.96
C ASP A 76 -0.01 5.93 -17.92
N HIS A 77 0.64 5.77 -16.77
CA HIS A 77 0.11 4.98 -15.66
C HIS A 77 -1.21 5.57 -15.13
N THR A 78 -1.31 6.90 -15.03
CA THR A 78 -2.55 7.58 -14.61
C THR A 78 -3.71 7.25 -15.55
N LYS A 79 -3.46 7.29 -16.86
CA LYS A 79 -4.45 6.91 -17.87
C LYS A 79 -4.86 5.44 -17.72
N LEU A 80 -3.90 4.52 -17.59
CA LEU A 80 -4.15 3.09 -17.42
C LEU A 80 -4.99 2.78 -16.17
N VAL A 81 -4.73 3.45 -15.05
CA VAL A 81 -5.52 3.27 -13.82
C VAL A 81 -6.97 3.69 -14.03
N ARG A 82 -7.21 4.85 -14.66
CA ARG A 82 -8.57 5.34 -14.94
C ARG A 82 -9.31 4.43 -15.92
N GLU A 83 -8.63 3.96 -16.96
CA GLU A 83 -9.18 2.99 -17.92
C GLU A 83 -9.52 1.67 -17.25
N TYR A 84 -8.64 1.14 -16.39
CA TYR A 84 -8.90 -0.08 -15.64
C TYR A 84 -10.20 0.03 -14.84
N ILE A 85 -10.37 1.10 -14.04
CA ILE A 85 -11.58 1.32 -13.23
C ILE A 85 -12.83 1.34 -14.13
N ALA A 86 -12.80 2.08 -15.24
CA ALA A 86 -13.93 2.20 -16.15
C ALA A 86 -14.31 0.87 -16.83
N GLU A 87 -13.32 0.04 -17.18
CA GLU A 87 -13.54 -1.24 -17.82
C GLU A 87 -14.02 -2.31 -16.84
N VAL A 88 -13.43 -2.41 -15.65
CA VAL A 88 -13.85 -3.44 -14.68
C VAL A 88 -15.24 -3.18 -14.10
N ASP A 89 -15.71 -1.93 -14.02
CA ASP A 89 -17.06 -1.62 -13.54
C ASP A 89 -18.16 -2.16 -14.49
N ARG A 90 -17.83 -2.34 -15.78
CA ARG A 90 -18.72 -2.90 -16.79
C ARG A 90 -18.73 -4.43 -16.82
N LEU A 91 -17.74 -5.07 -16.21
CA LEU A 91 -17.63 -6.53 -16.24
C LEU A 91 -18.63 -7.17 -15.27
N PRO A 92 -19.37 -8.21 -15.71
CA PRO A 92 -20.23 -8.97 -14.82
C PRO A 92 -19.38 -9.92 -13.96
N ARG A 93 -18.91 -9.45 -12.79
CA ARG A 93 -18.23 -10.27 -11.79
C ARG A 93 -19.15 -10.55 -10.61
N PRO A 94 -19.35 -11.83 -10.23
CA PRO A 94 -20.21 -12.16 -9.10
C PRO A 94 -19.56 -11.70 -7.79
N LYS A 95 -20.32 -10.95 -6.98
CA LYS A 95 -19.98 -10.72 -5.58
C LYS A 95 -20.14 -12.02 -4.81
N ARG A 96 -19.09 -12.42 -4.10
CA ARG A 96 -19.06 -13.57 -3.19
C ARG A 96 -19.14 -13.08 -1.76
N ASP A 97 -19.56 -13.98 -0.89
CA ASP A 97 -19.45 -13.79 0.55
C ASP A 97 -18.01 -14.13 0.97
N ASN A 98 -17.08 -13.18 0.79
CA ASN A 98 -15.67 -13.32 1.16
C ASN A 98 -15.35 -12.33 2.30
N ALA A 99 -14.48 -12.76 3.23
CA ALA A 99 -14.03 -11.93 4.33
C ALA A 99 -13.13 -10.78 3.83
N ARG A 100 -13.40 -9.56 4.26
CA ARG A 100 -12.65 -8.37 3.85
C ARG A 100 -11.42 -8.21 4.73
N VAL A 101 -10.23 -8.18 4.14
CA VAL A 101 -8.97 -8.16 4.89
C VAL A 101 -8.01 -7.07 4.42
N VAL A 102 -7.18 -6.58 5.34
CA VAL A 102 -5.99 -5.78 5.00
C VAL A 102 -4.75 -6.67 5.04
N ILE A 103 -3.87 -6.55 4.04
CA ILE A 103 -2.52 -7.15 4.12
C ILE A 103 -1.54 -6.12 4.69
N ASN A 104 -0.68 -6.55 5.62
CA ASN A 104 0.37 -5.70 6.18
C ASN A 104 1.68 -6.47 6.37
N GLY A 105 2.82 -5.80 6.21
CA GLY A 105 4.16 -6.36 6.39
C GLY A 105 4.89 -6.72 5.10
N SER A 106 4.30 -6.44 3.93
CA SER A 106 4.85 -6.80 2.60
C SER A 106 5.45 -5.59 1.86
N PHE A 107 5.68 -4.48 2.55
CA PHE A 107 6.15 -3.23 1.92
C PHE A 107 7.53 -3.32 1.27
N CYS A 108 8.47 -4.10 1.83
CA CYS A 108 9.86 -4.13 1.38
C CYS A 108 10.17 -5.23 0.35
N GLU A 109 9.36 -6.28 0.29
CA GLU A 109 9.49 -7.38 -0.66
C GLU A 109 8.08 -7.79 -1.09
N GLN A 110 7.89 -7.89 -2.41
CA GLN A 110 6.56 -8.11 -2.96
C GLN A 110 6.23 -9.60 -2.95
N PRO A 111 5.07 -10.01 -2.39
CA PRO A 111 4.68 -11.40 -2.39
C PRO A 111 4.52 -11.93 -3.82
N PRO A 112 4.86 -13.20 -4.09
CA PRO A 112 4.61 -13.81 -5.39
C PRO A 112 3.14 -13.68 -5.79
N LEU A 113 2.83 -13.47 -7.07
CA LEU A 113 1.44 -13.33 -7.54
C LEU A 113 0.57 -14.54 -7.16
N GLY A 114 1.14 -15.75 -7.14
CA GLY A 114 0.46 -16.96 -6.69
C GLY A 114 0.04 -16.92 -5.22
N LEU A 115 0.79 -16.23 -4.36
CA LEU A 115 0.43 -16.04 -2.96
C LEU A 115 -0.76 -15.09 -2.82
N ILE A 116 -0.76 -13.96 -3.51
CA ILE A 116 -1.90 -13.03 -3.55
C ILE A 116 -3.16 -13.77 -4.00
N LYS A 117 -3.08 -14.52 -5.11
CA LYS A 117 -4.20 -15.33 -5.62
C LYS A 117 -4.66 -16.39 -4.63
N SER A 118 -3.73 -17.02 -3.90
CA SER A 118 -4.07 -18.05 -2.92
C SER A 118 -4.89 -17.49 -1.76
N ILE A 119 -4.60 -16.26 -1.31
CA ILE A 119 -5.37 -15.56 -0.27
C ILE A 119 -6.78 -15.25 -0.80
N GLU A 120 -6.91 -14.73 -2.02
CA GLU A 120 -8.23 -14.45 -2.63
C GLU A 120 -9.07 -15.72 -2.81
N MET A 121 -8.43 -16.80 -3.27
CA MET A 121 -9.06 -18.12 -3.43
C MET A 121 -9.40 -18.80 -2.09
N ALA A 122 -8.78 -18.38 -0.99
CA ALA A 122 -9.10 -18.83 0.35
C ALA A 122 -10.34 -18.14 0.95
N GLY A 123 -11.05 -17.32 0.18
CA GLY A 123 -12.28 -16.66 0.62
C GLY A 123 -12.07 -15.26 1.18
N CYS A 124 -10.97 -14.61 0.82
CA CYS A 124 -10.68 -13.23 1.20
C CYS A 124 -10.94 -12.23 0.06
N TYR A 125 -11.42 -11.05 0.41
CA TYR A 125 -11.29 -9.84 -0.38
C TYR A 125 -10.21 -8.97 0.27
N ILE A 126 -9.07 -8.81 -0.37
CA ILE A 126 -8.07 -7.87 0.13
C ILE A 126 -8.53 -6.46 -0.27
N VAL A 127 -8.93 -5.66 0.70
CA VAL A 127 -9.51 -4.31 0.49
C VAL A 127 -8.48 -3.20 0.61
N ASP A 128 -7.37 -3.46 1.31
CA ASP A 128 -6.19 -2.58 1.36
C ASP A 128 -4.92 -3.41 1.60
N ASP A 129 -3.77 -2.85 1.29
CA ASP A 129 -2.45 -3.47 1.44
C ASP A 129 -1.35 -2.42 1.58
N ASP A 130 -0.14 -2.88 1.92
CA ASP A 130 1.10 -2.12 1.86
C ASP A 130 1.99 -2.53 0.67
N PHE A 131 1.42 -3.11 -0.38
CA PHE A 131 2.18 -3.47 -1.59
C PHE A 131 2.62 -2.23 -2.33
N MET A 132 3.78 -2.32 -3.00
CA MET A 132 4.32 -1.23 -3.82
C MET A 132 4.27 0.12 -3.09
N LEU A 133 4.57 0.12 -1.79
CA LEU A 133 4.25 1.21 -0.85
C LEU A 133 4.68 2.59 -1.35
N VAL A 134 5.79 2.67 -2.09
CA VAL A 134 6.30 3.91 -2.70
C VAL A 134 5.25 4.65 -3.56
N THR A 135 4.33 3.93 -4.19
CA THR A 135 3.25 4.49 -5.01
C THR A 135 2.17 5.18 -4.18
N ARG A 136 2.06 4.83 -2.89
CA ARG A 136 1.03 5.27 -1.95
C ARG A 136 1.60 5.83 -0.65
N TRP A 137 2.91 6.08 -0.62
CA TRP A 137 3.62 6.44 0.60
C TRP A 137 3.18 7.81 1.11
N LEU A 138 3.09 8.79 0.22
CA LEU A 138 2.51 10.10 0.54
C LEU A 138 0.99 10.00 0.44
N LEU A 139 0.31 10.44 1.50
CA LEU A 139 -1.14 10.28 1.65
C LEU A 139 -1.90 11.40 0.93
N ASP A 140 -1.31 12.60 0.89
CA ASP A 140 -1.89 13.80 0.31
C ASP A 140 -1.07 14.32 -0.88
N ASP A 141 -1.65 15.27 -1.60
CA ASP A 141 -0.98 15.96 -2.69
C ASP A 141 0.13 16.87 -2.16
N VAL A 142 1.23 16.97 -2.91
CA VAL A 142 2.36 17.85 -2.59
C VAL A 142 2.11 19.21 -3.26
N PRO A 143 2.24 20.35 -2.54
CA PRO A 143 2.21 21.67 -3.17
C PRO A 143 3.17 21.76 -4.37
N SER A 144 2.79 22.50 -5.40
CA SER A 144 3.49 22.50 -6.71
C SER A 144 3.78 23.89 -7.25
N ASP A 145 3.71 24.88 -6.37
CA ASP A 145 3.86 26.31 -6.62
C ASP A 145 4.90 26.95 -5.68
N GLY A 146 5.35 26.23 -4.66
CA GLY A 146 6.36 26.66 -3.69
C GLY A 146 7.78 26.16 -4.01
N ASN A 147 8.58 26.01 -2.94
CA ASN A 147 9.89 25.39 -3.00
C ASN A 147 9.72 23.85 -3.04
N PRO A 148 9.99 23.19 -4.18
CA PRO A 148 9.66 21.78 -4.37
C PRO A 148 10.41 20.86 -3.40
N LEU A 149 11.65 21.18 -3.04
CA LEU A 149 12.44 20.32 -2.14
C LEU A 149 11.94 20.41 -0.70
N GLU A 150 11.55 21.60 -0.25
CA GLU A 150 10.90 21.77 1.04
C GLU A 150 9.54 21.07 1.09
N ASP A 151 8.74 21.18 0.03
CA ASP A 151 7.40 20.63 0.00
C ASP A 151 7.40 19.10 -0.07
N LEU A 152 8.34 18.51 -0.81
CA LEU A 152 8.62 17.06 -0.80
C LEU A 152 9.09 16.59 0.58
N SER A 153 10.00 17.34 1.21
CA SER A 153 10.50 17.03 2.55
C SER A 153 9.38 17.05 3.60
N LYS A 154 8.55 18.09 3.60
CA LYS A 154 7.37 18.21 4.49
C LYS A 154 6.36 17.09 4.22
N ALA A 155 6.11 16.74 2.96
CA ALA A 155 5.22 15.64 2.60
C ALA A 155 5.71 14.31 3.17
N PHE A 156 6.98 13.98 2.98
CA PHE A 156 7.55 12.73 3.48
C PHE A 156 7.57 12.67 5.01
N LEU A 157 7.93 13.75 5.69
CA LEU A 157 8.04 13.74 7.15
C LEU A 157 6.67 13.70 7.84
N HIS A 158 5.71 14.50 7.36
CA HIS A 158 4.47 14.77 8.09
C HIS A 158 3.20 14.23 7.44
N ARG A 159 3.23 13.85 6.16
CA ARG A 159 2.04 13.45 5.37
C ARG A 159 2.23 12.12 4.66
N SER A 160 2.96 11.21 5.29
CA SER A 160 3.23 9.87 4.78
C SER A 160 2.64 8.78 5.65
N ALA A 161 2.40 7.61 5.05
CA ALA A 161 2.01 6.39 5.74
C ALA A 161 2.99 6.05 6.88
N SER A 162 2.45 5.61 8.01
CA SER A 162 3.24 5.03 9.10
C SER A 162 3.42 3.54 8.83
N THR A 163 4.68 3.12 8.73
CA THR A 163 5.10 1.74 8.47
C THR A 163 6.38 1.46 9.25
N ALA A 164 6.76 0.19 9.36
CA ALA A 164 8.00 -0.21 10.05
C ALA A 164 9.28 0.47 9.52
N ALA A 165 9.26 1.01 8.30
CA ALA A 165 10.37 1.74 7.69
C ALA A 165 10.37 3.24 8.02
N LYS A 166 9.41 3.73 8.81
CA LYS A 166 9.34 5.11 9.31
C LYS A 166 9.33 5.12 10.83
N TYR A 167 10.12 6.01 11.42
CA TYR A 167 10.09 6.25 12.86
C TYR A 167 8.81 6.97 13.27
N ASP A 168 8.07 6.38 14.22
CA ASP A 168 6.99 7.06 14.92
C ASP A 168 7.55 7.70 16.19
N GLU A 169 7.35 9.00 16.35
CA GLU A 169 7.85 9.76 17.50
C GLU A 169 7.16 9.37 18.82
N LYS A 170 5.85 9.09 18.74
CA LYS A 170 5.02 8.75 19.89
C LYS A 170 4.57 7.31 19.81
N ARG A 171 4.60 6.62 20.94
CA ARG A 171 4.15 5.21 21.02
C ARG A 171 2.66 5.07 20.71
N GLU A 172 1.88 6.09 21.05
CA GLU A 172 0.43 6.14 20.87
C GLU A 172 0.01 6.18 19.40
N ASP A 173 0.89 6.70 18.53
CA ASP A 173 0.65 6.77 17.08
C ASP A 173 0.81 5.40 16.40
N LYS A 174 1.55 4.48 17.04
CA LYS A 174 1.82 3.14 16.50
C LYS A 174 0.51 2.39 16.27
N GLY A 175 0.33 1.87 15.05
CA GLY A 175 -0.84 1.10 14.66
C GLY A 175 -2.11 1.90 14.39
N GLN A 176 -2.13 3.21 14.66
CA GLN A 176 -3.30 4.06 14.34
C GLN A 176 -3.55 4.15 12.84
N PHE A 177 -2.48 4.17 12.04
CA PHE A 177 -2.59 4.15 10.58
C PHE A 177 -3.27 2.86 10.08
N LEU A 178 -2.83 1.69 10.56
CA LEU A 178 -3.43 0.40 10.22
C LEU A 178 -4.89 0.30 10.68
N LEU A 179 -5.21 0.79 11.88
CA LEU A 179 -6.60 0.87 12.35
C LEU A 179 -7.47 1.76 11.45
N LYS A 180 -6.92 2.88 10.97
CA LYS A 180 -7.62 3.74 10.01
C LYS A 180 -7.86 2.99 8.69
N GLN A 181 -6.89 2.23 8.18
CA GLN A 181 -7.08 1.39 6.99
C GLN A 181 -8.19 0.36 7.20
N VAL A 182 -8.17 -0.36 8.33
CA VAL A 182 -9.23 -1.33 8.68
C VAL A 182 -10.61 -0.67 8.69
N LYS A 183 -10.75 0.48 9.35
CA LYS A 183 -12.04 1.20 9.45
C LYS A 183 -12.51 1.74 8.10
N THR A 184 -11.65 2.43 7.37
CA THR A 184 -12.01 3.10 6.11
C THR A 184 -12.20 2.12 4.95
N GLY A 185 -11.43 1.03 4.92
CA GLY A 185 -11.60 -0.06 3.96
C GLY A 185 -12.73 -1.03 4.33
N GLY A 186 -13.38 -0.87 5.49
CA GLY A 186 -14.38 -1.81 5.98
C GLY A 186 -13.84 -3.24 6.07
N ALA A 187 -12.59 -3.39 6.52
CA ALA A 187 -11.98 -4.70 6.72
C ALA A 187 -12.48 -5.34 8.02
N GLU A 188 -12.63 -6.65 7.97
CA GLU A 188 -13.07 -7.51 9.06
C GLU A 188 -11.89 -8.21 9.75
N GLY A 189 -10.69 -8.08 9.21
CA GLY A 189 -9.46 -8.58 9.83
C GLY A 189 -8.19 -8.15 9.11
N VAL A 190 -7.06 -8.48 9.70
CA VAL A 190 -5.72 -8.18 9.16
C VAL A 190 -4.91 -9.46 8.99
N ILE A 191 -4.28 -9.62 7.84
CA ILE A 191 -3.32 -10.69 7.58
C ILE A 191 -1.93 -10.06 7.53
N PHE A 192 -1.10 -10.39 8.52
CA PHE A 192 0.31 -10.01 8.49
C PHE A 192 1.07 -10.99 7.59
N ALA A 193 1.53 -10.51 6.43
CA ALA A 193 2.32 -11.25 5.47
C ALA A 193 3.71 -10.61 5.41
N ALA A 194 4.66 -11.14 6.19
CA ALA A 194 6.01 -10.61 6.26
C ALA A 194 7.00 -11.53 5.52
N PRO A 195 7.98 -10.97 4.78
CA PRO A 195 9.11 -11.75 4.30
C PRO A 195 9.87 -12.37 5.47
N SER A 196 10.42 -13.56 5.26
CA SER A 196 11.00 -14.39 6.34
C SER A 196 12.13 -13.71 7.12
N PHE A 197 12.79 -12.72 6.52
CA PHE A 197 13.92 -11.96 7.10
C PHE A 197 13.68 -10.44 7.10
N CYS A 198 12.43 -10.00 7.06
CA CYS A 198 12.11 -8.58 7.23
C CYS A 198 12.03 -8.23 8.72
N ASP A 199 13.18 -7.94 9.35
CA ASP A 199 13.22 -7.55 10.76
C ASP A 199 12.29 -6.37 11.09
N PRO A 200 12.22 -5.29 10.27
CA PRO A 200 11.31 -4.18 10.56
C PRO A 200 9.84 -4.62 10.65
N ALA A 201 9.33 -5.38 9.67
CA ALA A 201 7.95 -5.87 9.70
C ALA A 201 7.72 -6.86 10.86
N LEU A 202 8.66 -7.76 11.12
CA LEU A 202 8.54 -8.79 12.15
C LEU A 202 8.60 -8.22 13.58
N LEU A 203 9.42 -7.20 13.82
CA LEU A 203 9.54 -6.50 15.10
C LEU A 203 8.35 -5.55 15.36
N GLU A 204 7.82 -4.92 14.31
CA GLU A 204 6.66 -4.04 14.44
C GLU A 204 5.35 -4.83 14.64
N ARG A 205 5.20 -5.98 13.98
CA ARG A 205 4.01 -6.84 14.04
C ARG A 205 3.42 -7.02 15.45
N PRO A 206 4.15 -7.44 16.51
CA PRO A 206 3.56 -7.60 17.84
C PRO A 206 2.97 -6.29 18.41
N MET A 207 3.54 -5.14 18.07
CA MET A 207 3.00 -3.83 18.48
C MET A 207 1.67 -3.54 17.77
N LEU A 208 1.59 -3.84 16.47
CA LEU A 208 0.36 -3.68 15.70
C LEU A 208 -0.72 -4.67 16.16
N GLN A 209 -0.35 -5.92 16.43
CA GLN A 209 -1.26 -6.94 16.94
C GLN A 209 -1.87 -6.57 18.30
N ASP A 210 -1.09 -5.99 19.21
CA ASP A 210 -1.60 -5.48 20.50
C ASP A 210 -2.67 -4.40 20.29
N VAL A 211 -2.40 -3.45 19.38
CA VAL A 211 -3.35 -2.38 19.03
C VAL A 211 -4.62 -2.94 18.39
N LEU A 212 -4.51 -3.87 17.43
CA LEU A 212 -5.67 -4.52 16.80
C LEU A 212 -6.50 -5.31 17.82
N SER A 213 -5.85 -6.07 18.70
CA SER A 213 -6.53 -6.88 19.72
C SER A 213 -7.30 -6.01 20.72
N LYS A 214 -6.74 -4.87 21.13
CA LYS A 214 -7.43 -3.87 21.99
C LYS A 214 -8.68 -3.28 21.33
N HIS A 215 -8.75 -3.29 20.01
CA HIS A 215 -9.91 -2.79 19.24
C HIS A 215 -10.80 -3.92 18.74
N GLY A 216 -10.57 -5.17 19.16
CA GLY A 216 -11.36 -6.33 18.74
C GLY A 216 -11.22 -6.68 17.26
N VAL A 217 -10.13 -6.27 16.60
CA VAL A 217 -9.89 -6.59 15.18
C VAL A 217 -9.16 -7.94 15.08
N PRO A 218 -9.76 -8.97 14.47
CA PRO A 218 -9.11 -10.25 14.24
C PRO A 218 -7.85 -10.11 13.39
N HIS A 219 -6.83 -10.89 13.70
CA HIS A 219 -5.63 -10.95 12.89
C HIS A 219 -5.00 -12.34 12.85
N THR A 220 -4.30 -12.62 11.76
CA THR A 220 -3.45 -13.80 11.60
C THR A 220 -2.12 -13.38 10.98
N ALA A 221 -1.13 -14.26 11.01
CA ALA A 221 0.17 -13.96 10.46
C ALA A 221 0.85 -15.19 9.86
N PHE A 222 1.53 -14.98 8.74
CA PHE A 222 2.47 -15.95 8.19
C PHE A 222 3.70 -15.23 7.65
N LYS A 223 4.76 -16.01 7.49
CA LYS A 223 5.96 -15.58 6.78
C LYS A 223 5.92 -16.15 5.37
N PHE A 224 6.44 -15.41 4.41
CA PHE A 224 6.70 -15.93 3.07
C PHE A 224 8.17 -15.82 2.71
N ALA A 225 8.57 -16.58 1.70
CA ALA A 225 9.81 -16.44 0.97
C ALA A 225 9.46 -16.45 -0.53
N GLU A 226 10.37 -15.99 -1.39
CA GLU A 226 10.16 -15.96 -2.84
C GLU A 226 9.88 -17.35 -3.45
N ASN A 227 10.24 -18.44 -2.75
CA ASN A 227 9.99 -19.80 -3.21
C ASN A 227 8.50 -20.19 -3.15
N THR A 228 8.09 -21.08 -4.06
CA THR A 228 6.69 -21.52 -4.18
C THR A 228 6.27 -22.58 -3.15
N GLY A 229 7.22 -23.05 -2.32
CA GLY A 229 7.01 -24.20 -1.42
C GLY A 229 6.04 -23.94 -0.26
N GLN A 230 5.65 -22.69 -0.02
CA GLN A 230 4.84 -22.29 1.14
C GLN A 230 3.36 -22.02 0.81
N MET A 231 2.93 -22.18 -0.44
CA MET A 231 1.59 -21.75 -0.88
C MET A 231 0.44 -22.56 -0.24
N ALA A 232 0.57 -23.88 -0.09
CA ALA A 232 -0.50 -24.71 0.48
C ALA A 232 -0.76 -24.40 1.97
N PRO A 233 0.26 -24.39 2.86
CA PRO A 233 0.06 -23.99 4.25
C PRO A 233 -0.51 -22.57 4.40
N ILE A 234 -0.07 -21.62 3.57
CA ILE A 234 -0.59 -20.24 3.64
C ILE A 234 -2.05 -20.19 3.20
N ARG A 235 -2.44 -20.93 2.16
CA ARG A 235 -3.84 -21.01 1.72
C ARG A 235 -4.74 -21.59 2.81
N GLU A 236 -4.30 -22.62 3.51
CA GLU A 236 -5.03 -23.23 4.62
C GLU A 236 -5.20 -22.26 5.81
N GLN A 237 -4.12 -21.55 6.18
CA GLN A 237 -4.16 -20.55 7.24
C GLN A 237 -5.07 -19.37 6.89
N ALA A 238 -4.98 -18.85 5.66
CA ALA A 238 -5.85 -17.77 5.19
C ALA A 238 -7.33 -18.21 5.14
N GLY A 239 -7.60 -19.46 4.71
CA GLY A 239 -8.96 -20.00 4.67
C GLY A 239 -9.56 -20.16 6.06
N THR A 240 -8.79 -20.74 6.99
CA THR A 240 -9.19 -20.88 8.40
C THR A 240 -9.51 -19.52 9.02
N PHE A 241 -8.71 -18.49 8.71
CA PHE A 241 -8.94 -17.12 9.18
C PHE A 241 -10.18 -16.48 8.53
N ALA A 242 -10.39 -16.66 7.22
CA ALA A 242 -11.59 -16.17 6.55
C ALA A 242 -12.87 -16.80 7.14
N ASP A 243 -12.84 -18.11 7.43
CA ASP A 243 -13.95 -18.82 8.05
C ASP A 243 -14.19 -18.36 9.49
N SER A 244 -13.14 -18.11 10.27
CA SER A 244 -13.28 -17.60 11.64
C SER A 244 -13.84 -16.17 11.67
N ILE A 245 -13.53 -15.30 10.71
CA ILE A 245 -14.18 -13.99 10.61
C ILE A 245 -15.69 -14.16 10.38
N LYS A 246 -16.07 -14.99 9.40
CA LYS A 246 -17.47 -15.16 9.00
C LYS A 246 -18.33 -15.80 10.07
N LEU A 247 -17.81 -16.83 10.74
CA LEU A 247 -18.56 -17.56 11.78
C LEU A 247 -18.80 -16.72 13.03
N TRP A 248 -17.89 -15.81 13.36
CA TRP A 248 -17.93 -15.07 14.63
C TRP A 248 -18.48 -13.64 14.50
N ASN A 249 -18.51 -13.06 13.30
CA ASN A 249 -19.19 -11.79 13.03
C ASN A 249 -20.70 -11.94 12.74
N ALA A 250 -21.18 -13.17 12.53
CA ALA A 250 -22.60 -13.48 12.31
C ALA A 250 -23.38 -13.76 13.62
N ALA A 251 -22.71 -13.70 14.78
CA ALA A 251 -23.28 -13.89 16.12
C ALA A 251 -23.34 -12.56 16.88
#